data_AF-A0A5J4V7J9-F1
#
_entry.id   AF-A0A5J4V7J9-F1
#
_cell.length_a   1.000
_cell.length_b   1.000
_cell.length_c   1.000
_cell.angle_alpha   90.00
_cell.angle_beta   90.00
_cell.angle_gamma   90.00
#
_symmetry.space_group_name_H-M   'P 1'
#
loop_
_entity.id
_entity.type
_entity.pdbx_description
1 polymer ?
#
loop_
_entity_poly.entity_id
_entity_poly.type
_entity_poly.pdbx_seq_one_letter_code
_entity_poly.pdbx_strand_id
1 'polypeptide(L)'
;MDTHMKECQQNNGQIKKYITLKKFLKPFVPHITSNKTYRYLLAHNRESEYKATQYYITFRFQTELQKIRGYQCLILTPTAVASTIKAKNYIKTISYDKSQDNFVEKWLDHVFSEALQICDDNKFADDVPQRYEEHVIGFDCLKSATTLIFKNIKSMKYEIIDRPGSRSCPIHMIVKTTDNSIHLKFIDAKNYVSANMELDDFLRDIGKVELRRRYHTIIIAIIISNRQQNQ
;
A
#
# COMPACT_ATOMS: atom_id res chain seq x y z
N MET A 1 12.19 -18.52 39.13
CA MET A 1 13.57 -19.03 38.86
C MET A 1 13.61 -20.56 38.88
N ASP A 2 12.67 -21.23 39.55
CA ASP A 2 12.69 -22.67 39.84
C ASP A 2 12.30 -23.63 38.71
N THR A 3 11.48 -23.21 37.74
CA THR A 3 10.93 -24.13 36.72
C THR A 3 12.01 -24.60 35.74
N HIS A 4 12.82 -23.68 35.23
CA HIS A 4 13.92 -24.00 34.32
C HIS A 4 14.99 -24.89 34.98
N MET A 5 15.26 -24.70 36.28
CA MET A 5 16.25 -25.50 37.01
C MET A 5 15.79 -26.95 37.20
N LYS A 6 14.51 -27.17 37.48
CA LYS A 6 13.91 -28.51 37.58
C LYS A 6 13.93 -29.24 36.23
N GLU A 7 13.58 -28.55 35.14
CA GLU A 7 13.64 -29.12 33.79
C GLU A 7 15.07 -29.46 33.35
N CYS A 8 16.04 -28.64 33.73
CA CYS A 8 17.46 -28.89 33.44
C CYS A 8 17.98 -30.12 34.20
N GLN A 9 17.62 -30.27 35.48
CA GLN A 9 17.97 -31.45 36.29
C GLN A 9 17.35 -32.73 35.73
N GLN A 10 16.07 -32.70 35.33
CA GLN A 10 15.39 -33.85 34.72
C GLN A 10 15.99 -34.26 33.37
N ASN A 11 16.61 -33.32 32.66
CA ASN A 11 17.28 -33.59 31.39
C ASN A 11 18.79 -33.82 31.54
N ASN A 12 19.30 -34.07 32.76
CA ASN A 12 20.73 -34.26 33.07
C ASN A 12 21.62 -33.14 32.53
N GLY A 13 21.17 -31.89 32.58
CA GLY A 13 21.90 -30.74 32.05
C GLY A 13 21.93 -30.63 30.52
N GLN A 14 21.26 -31.53 29.80
CA GLN A 14 21.19 -31.47 28.33
C GLN A 14 19.97 -30.65 27.88
N ILE A 15 20.20 -29.73 26.95
CA ILE A 15 19.10 -28.99 26.31
C ILE A 15 18.41 -29.93 25.31
N LYS A 16 17.29 -30.53 25.72
CA LYS A 16 16.43 -31.33 24.84
C LYS A 16 15.36 -30.43 24.23
N LYS A 17 15.43 -30.20 22.92
CA LYS A 17 14.44 -29.42 22.17
C LYS A 17 13.57 -30.35 21.35
N TYR A 18 12.29 -30.46 21.71
CA TYR A 18 11.33 -31.26 20.95
C TYR A 18 10.70 -30.39 19.86
N ILE A 19 10.63 -30.91 18.63
CA ILE A 19 9.98 -30.26 17.50
C ILE A 19 8.80 -31.13 17.09
N THR A 20 7.58 -30.64 17.27
CA THR A 20 6.38 -31.31 16.76
C THR A 20 6.22 -30.98 15.28
N LEU A 21 6.50 -31.95 14.41
CA LEU A 21 6.26 -31.80 12.98
C LEU A 21 4.74 -31.90 12.72
N LYS A 22 4.17 -30.87 12.07
CA LYS A 22 2.76 -30.94 11.65
C LYS A 22 2.61 -32.06 10.62
N LYS A 23 1.55 -32.87 10.76
CA LYS A 23 1.22 -34.00 9.87
C LYS A 23 1.08 -33.60 8.39
N PHE A 24 0.76 -32.32 8.15
CA PHE A 24 0.61 -31.76 6.82
C PHE A 24 1.65 -30.65 6.60
N LEU A 25 2.27 -30.66 5.42
CA LEU A 25 3.08 -29.56 4.94
C LEU A 25 2.17 -28.32 4.84
N LYS A 26 2.52 -27.24 5.55
CA LYS A 26 1.90 -25.95 5.27
C LYS A 26 2.26 -25.57 3.82
N PRO A 27 1.31 -25.08 3.01
CA PRO A 27 1.63 -24.65 1.65
C PRO A 27 2.76 -23.61 1.71
N PHE A 28 3.81 -23.83 0.91
CA PHE A 28 4.90 -22.89 0.80
C PHE A 28 4.41 -21.69 -0.01
N VAL A 29 4.08 -20.61 0.70
CA VAL A 29 3.61 -19.37 0.10
C VAL A 29 4.68 -18.29 0.31
N PRO A 30 5.70 -18.19 -0.57
CA PRO A 30 6.86 -17.32 -0.39
C PRO A 30 6.51 -15.86 -0.06
N HIS A 31 5.41 -15.32 -0.60
CA HIS A 31 5.00 -13.94 -0.33
C HIS A 31 4.42 -13.74 1.08
N ILE A 32 3.85 -14.79 1.69
CA ILE A 32 3.39 -14.79 3.09
C ILE A 32 4.58 -15.13 4.00
N THR A 33 5.34 -16.17 3.68
CA THR A 33 6.50 -16.58 4.48
C THR A 33 7.66 -15.60 4.39
N SER A 34 7.69 -14.69 3.39
CA SER A 34 8.67 -13.61 3.35
C SER A 34 8.31 -12.41 4.23
N ASN A 35 7.08 -12.32 4.73
CA ASN A 35 6.65 -11.27 5.65
C ASN A 35 7.34 -11.45 7.02
N LYS A 36 8.13 -10.44 7.45
CA LYS A 36 8.88 -10.47 8.72
C LYS A 36 7.96 -10.61 9.93
N THR A 37 6.83 -9.90 9.94
CA THR A 37 5.79 -9.99 10.98
C THR A 37 5.23 -11.40 11.06
N TYR A 38 4.82 -11.97 9.92
CA TYR A 38 4.28 -13.33 9.87
C TYR A 38 5.32 -14.37 10.32
N ARG A 39 6.58 -14.26 9.85
CA ARG A 39 7.67 -15.15 10.28
C ARG A 39 7.89 -15.08 11.79
N TYR A 40 7.91 -13.89 12.36
CA TYR A 40 8.09 -13.69 13.79
C TYR A 40 6.94 -14.34 14.57
N LEU A 41 5.69 -14.05 14.20
CA LEU A 41 4.52 -14.61 14.87
C LEU A 41 4.48 -16.13 14.76
N LEU A 42 4.80 -16.67 13.58
CA LEU A 42 4.93 -18.12 13.35
C LEU A 42 6.01 -18.75 14.24
N ALA A 43 7.18 -18.13 14.37
CA ALA A 43 8.28 -18.65 15.18
C ALA A 43 7.99 -18.66 16.68
N HIS A 44 7.10 -17.78 17.15
CA HIS A 44 6.71 -17.65 18.56
C HIS A 44 5.37 -18.31 18.89
N ASN A 45 4.79 -19.10 17.97
CA ASN A 45 3.45 -19.71 18.11
C ASN A 45 2.32 -18.69 18.34
N ARG A 46 2.47 -17.47 17.81
CA ARG A 46 1.53 -16.34 17.90
C ARG A 46 0.79 -16.12 16.57
N GLU A 47 0.63 -17.16 15.75
CA GLU A 47 0.00 -17.07 14.42
C GLU A 47 -1.42 -16.47 14.46
N SER A 48 -2.15 -16.70 15.55
CA SER A 48 -3.51 -16.17 15.77
C SER A 48 -3.58 -14.64 15.87
N GLU A 49 -2.46 -13.99 16.13
CA GLU A 49 -2.38 -12.52 16.20
C GLU A 49 -2.20 -11.88 14.82
N TYR A 50 -1.83 -12.67 13.81
CA TYR A 50 -1.63 -12.15 12.46
C TYR A 50 -2.95 -11.65 11.87
N LYS A 51 -3.06 -10.32 11.76
CA LYS A 51 -4.21 -9.63 11.18
C LYS A 51 -3.87 -9.10 9.79
N ALA A 52 -4.85 -9.13 8.89
CA ALA A 52 -4.75 -8.42 7.62
C ALA A 52 -4.65 -6.90 7.89
N THR A 53 -3.99 -6.17 6.99
CA THR A 53 -3.95 -4.70 7.02
C THR A 53 -5.38 -4.15 6.95
N GLN A 54 -5.79 -3.41 7.99
CA GLN A 54 -7.16 -2.90 8.12
C GLN A 54 -7.28 -1.46 7.63
N TYR A 55 -6.20 -0.70 7.75
CA TYR A 55 -6.11 0.71 7.45
C TYR A 55 -5.18 0.94 6.27
N TYR A 56 -5.60 1.78 5.33
CA TYR A 56 -4.93 1.90 4.04
C TYR A 56 -5.17 3.25 3.38
N ILE A 57 -4.32 3.57 2.42
CA ILE A 57 -4.48 4.73 1.54
C ILE A 57 -4.73 4.22 0.13
N THR A 58 -5.75 4.75 -0.54
CA THR A 58 -5.95 4.57 -1.98
C THR A 58 -5.63 5.84 -2.74
N PHE A 59 -5.36 5.74 -4.03
CA PHE A 59 -5.15 6.92 -4.87
C PHE A 59 -5.57 6.72 -6.32
N ARG A 60 -5.82 7.84 -7.00
CA ARG A 60 -6.05 7.90 -8.44
C ARG A 60 -5.62 9.24 -9.01
N PHE A 61 -4.90 9.20 -10.13
CA PHE A 61 -4.66 10.38 -10.96
C PHE A 61 -5.78 10.56 -11.97
N GLN A 62 -6.17 11.81 -12.19
CA GLN A 62 -6.85 12.24 -13.41
C GLN A 62 -5.80 12.78 -14.36
N THR A 63 -5.91 12.43 -15.64
CA THR A 63 -4.90 12.73 -16.64
C THR A 63 -5.51 13.24 -17.92
N GLU A 64 -4.81 14.12 -18.61
CA GLU A 64 -5.13 14.56 -19.96
C GLU A 64 -3.97 14.22 -20.93
N LEU A 65 -4.33 13.91 -22.18
CA LEU A 65 -3.37 13.71 -23.25
C LEU A 65 -3.09 15.05 -23.92
N GLN A 66 -1.84 15.51 -23.82
CA GLN A 66 -1.40 16.72 -24.49
C GLN A 66 -0.64 16.37 -25.77
N LYS A 67 -1.03 17.04 -26.87
CA LYS A 67 -0.32 16.97 -28.15
C LYS A 67 0.68 18.11 -28.22
N ILE A 68 1.97 17.79 -28.24
CA ILE A 68 3.03 18.79 -28.39
C ILE A 68 3.38 18.92 -29.87
N ARG A 69 3.40 20.15 -30.39
CA ARG A 69 3.83 20.42 -31.78
C ARG A 69 5.26 19.93 -31.97
N GLY A 70 5.49 19.08 -32.98
CA GLY A 70 6.81 18.51 -33.29
C GLY A 70 7.07 17.12 -32.70
N TYR A 71 6.22 16.62 -31.79
CA TYR A 71 6.28 15.24 -31.31
C TYR A 71 5.11 14.43 -31.87
N GLN A 72 5.38 13.24 -32.40
CA GLN A 72 4.34 12.31 -32.86
C GLN A 72 3.62 11.61 -31.70
N CYS A 73 4.17 11.65 -30.48
CA CYS A 73 3.64 10.96 -29.31
C CYS A 73 2.85 11.92 -28.39
N LEU A 74 1.70 11.45 -27.90
CA LEU A 74 0.90 12.17 -26.90
C LEU A 74 1.57 12.06 -25.52
N ILE A 75 1.68 13.18 -24.82
CA ILE A 75 2.21 13.21 -23.45
C ILE A 75 1.05 13.16 -22.47
N LEU A 76 1.08 12.17 -21.58
CA LEU A 76 0.17 12.10 -20.45
C LEU A 76 0.61 13.10 -19.38
N THR A 77 -0.31 13.98 -18.98
CA THR A 77 -0.08 14.99 -17.93
C THR A 77 -1.15 14.85 -16.85
N PRO A 78 -0.79 15.00 -15.56
CA PRO A 78 -1.77 14.89 -14.50
C PRO A 78 -2.55 16.20 -14.39
N THR A 79 -3.87 16.13 -14.31
CA THR A 79 -4.75 17.28 -14.09
C THR A 79 -5.22 17.37 -12.65
N ALA A 80 -5.36 16.21 -11.99
CA ALA A 80 -5.68 16.09 -10.59
C ALA A 80 -5.18 14.77 -10.02
N VAL A 81 -5.12 14.69 -8.70
CA VAL A 81 -4.87 13.47 -7.94
C VAL A 81 -5.76 13.49 -6.70
N ALA A 82 -6.36 12.34 -6.39
CA ALA A 82 -7.14 12.17 -5.19
C ALA A 82 -6.72 10.91 -4.44
N SER A 83 -6.82 10.96 -3.13
CA SER A 83 -6.58 9.85 -2.23
C SER A 83 -7.68 9.72 -1.20
N THR A 84 -8.01 8.48 -0.84
CA THR A 84 -8.83 8.17 0.32
C THR A 84 -7.98 7.47 1.36
N ILE A 85 -8.00 8.00 2.57
CA ILE A 85 -7.32 7.47 3.74
C ILE A 85 -8.38 6.83 4.62
N LYS A 86 -8.24 5.52 4.85
CA LYS A 86 -9.04 4.78 5.83
C LYS A 86 -8.17 4.52 7.05
N ALA A 87 -8.28 5.39 8.04
CA ALA A 87 -7.64 5.27 9.34
C ALA A 87 -8.56 4.54 10.33
N LYS A 88 -8.07 4.29 11.55
CA LYS A 88 -8.83 3.62 12.61
C LYS A 88 -10.10 4.36 13.01
N ASN A 89 -9.98 5.68 13.13
CA ASN A 89 -11.05 6.52 13.67
C ASN A 89 -11.73 7.39 12.61
N TYR A 90 -11.25 7.42 11.37
CA TYR A 90 -11.78 8.29 10.33
C TYR A 90 -11.57 7.76 8.92
N ILE A 91 -12.42 8.24 8.01
CA ILE A 91 -12.21 8.17 6.57
C ILE A 91 -12.07 9.59 6.06
N LYS A 92 -10.96 9.89 5.41
CA LYS A 92 -10.63 11.22 4.88
C LYS A 92 -10.33 11.11 3.39
N THR A 93 -10.86 12.04 2.61
CA THR A 93 -10.53 12.17 1.19
C THR A 93 -9.78 13.47 0.99
N ILE A 94 -8.67 13.41 0.26
CA ILE A 94 -7.87 14.57 -0.14
C ILE A 94 -7.79 14.62 -1.66
N SER A 95 -7.77 15.82 -2.23
CA SER A 95 -7.62 16.02 -3.67
C SER A 95 -6.82 17.28 -3.96
N TYR A 96 -6.01 17.19 -5.01
CA TYR A 96 -5.15 18.26 -5.50
C TYR A 96 -5.25 18.31 -7.01
N ASP A 97 -5.20 19.51 -7.59
CA ASP A 97 -5.35 19.69 -9.02
C ASP A 97 -4.38 20.74 -9.58
N LYS A 98 -4.35 20.85 -10.91
CA LYS A 98 -3.45 21.72 -11.67
C LYS A 98 -3.64 23.22 -11.42
N SER A 99 -4.67 23.65 -10.67
CA SER A 99 -4.78 25.04 -10.22
C SER A 99 -3.74 25.40 -9.16
N GLN A 100 -3.14 24.40 -8.51
CA GLN A 100 -2.10 24.58 -7.50
C GLN A 100 -0.73 24.25 -8.07
N ASP A 101 0.25 25.12 -7.82
CA ASP A 101 1.64 24.82 -8.18
C ASP A 101 2.15 23.59 -7.43
N ASN A 102 2.87 22.73 -8.16
CA ASN A 102 3.46 21.46 -7.70
C ASN A 102 2.45 20.59 -6.91
N PHE A 103 1.20 20.53 -7.39
CA PHE A 103 0.11 19.83 -6.70
C PHE A 103 0.40 18.34 -6.43
N VAL A 104 1.19 17.68 -7.28
CA VAL A 104 1.60 16.28 -7.09
C VAL A 104 2.54 16.14 -5.88
N GLU A 105 3.49 17.05 -5.69
CA GLU A 105 4.38 17.03 -4.52
C GLU A 105 3.61 17.36 -3.25
N LYS A 106 2.71 18.36 -3.29
CA LYS A 106 1.83 18.70 -2.16
C LYS A 106 0.94 17.53 -1.75
N TRP A 107 0.38 16.83 -2.74
CA TRP A 107 -0.36 15.59 -2.49
C TRP A 107 0.53 14.53 -1.84
N LEU A 108 1.74 14.33 -2.37
CA LEU A 108 2.67 13.32 -1.86
C LEU A 108 3.08 13.61 -0.41
N ASP A 109 3.35 14.88 -0.06
CA ASP A 109 3.61 15.32 1.31
C ASP A 109 2.46 14.95 2.26
N HIS A 110 1.21 15.21 1.84
CA HIS A 110 0.03 14.87 2.64
C HIS A 110 -0.13 13.35 2.79
N VAL A 111 0.12 12.57 1.73
CA VAL A 111 0.09 11.11 1.78
C VAL A 111 1.13 10.57 2.75
N PHE A 112 2.36 11.11 2.75
CA PHE A 112 3.37 10.74 3.75
C PHE A 112 2.92 11.05 5.18
N SER A 113 2.33 12.24 5.40
CA SER A 113 1.81 12.62 6.72
C SER A 113 0.73 11.67 7.22
N GLU A 114 -0.22 11.29 6.36
CA GLU A 114 -1.30 10.35 6.72
C GLU A 114 -0.76 8.92 6.89
N ALA A 115 0.25 8.53 6.11
CA ALA A 115 0.84 7.20 6.20
C ALA A 115 1.51 6.93 7.57
N LEU A 116 2.02 7.97 8.24
CA LEU A 116 2.52 7.84 9.62
C LEU A 116 1.40 7.36 10.57
N GLN A 117 0.22 7.98 10.48
CA GLN A 117 -0.94 7.57 11.28
C GLN A 117 -1.43 6.17 10.90
N ILE A 118 -1.42 5.82 9.61
CA ILE A 118 -1.81 4.48 9.13
C ILE A 118 -0.84 3.41 9.64
N CYS A 119 0.45 3.73 9.71
CA CYS A 119 1.46 2.85 10.30
C CYS A 119 1.14 2.57 11.78
N ASP A 120 0.87 3.62 12.56
CA ASP A 120 0.50 3.49 13.98
C ASP A 120 -0.81 2.72 14.18
N ASP A 121 -1.82 2.98 13.34
CA ASP A 121 -3.12 2.30 13.43
C ASP A 121 -3.02 0.80 13.09
N ASN A 122 -2.13 0.43 12.18
CA ASN A 122 -1.88 -0.96 11.80
C ASN A 122 -0.93 -1.70 12.76
N LYS A 123 -0.29 -0.98 13.69
CA LYS A 123 0.71 -1.53 14.61
C LYS A 123 0.16 -2.72 15.43
N PHE A 124 1.04 -3.66 15.72
CA PHE A 124 0.82 -4.74 16.69
C PHE A 124 1.17 -4.25 18.10
N ALA A 125 0.56 -4.86 19.14
CA ALA A 125 0.65 -4.36 20.52
C ALA A 125 2.05 -4.51 21.17
N ASP A 126 2.91 -5.39 20.65
CA ASP A 126 4.22 -5.76 21.23
C ASP A 126 5.39 -5.49 20.26
N ASP A 127 6.60 -5.95 20.63
CA ASP A 127 7.86 -5.95 19.86
C ASP A 127 7.84 -6.78 18.55
N VAL A 128 6.66 -7.00 17.97
CA VAL A 128 6.51 -7.70 16.70
C VAL A 128 7.15 -6.85 15.60
N PRO A 129 8.19 -7.35 14.91
CA PRO A 129 8.84 -6.60 13.84
C PRO A 129 7.86 -6.29 12.71
N GLN A 130 7.82 -5.03 12.28
CA GLN A 130 6.96 -4.56 11.19
C GLN A 130 7.77 -4.07 10.00
N ARG A 131 7.10 -3.95 8.85
CA ARG A 131 7.70 -3.35 7.65
C ARG A 131 7.63 -1.83 7.80
N TYR A 132 8.66 -1.16 7.30
CA TYR A 132 8.68 0.30 7.15
C TYR A 132 7.87 0.78 5.93
N GLU A 133 7.33 -0.16 5.14
CA GLU A 133 6.64 0.11 3.89
C GLU A 133 5.12 0.16 4.11
N GLU A 134 4.54 1.36 3.98
CA GLU A 134 3.09 1.56 3.99
C GLU A 134 2.52 1.50 2.57
N HIS A 135 1.48 0.71 2.38
CA HIS A 135 0.91 0.50 1.05
C HIS A 135 0.00 1.65 0.62
N VAL A 136 0.26 2.18 -0.57
CA VAL A 136 -0.58 3.16 -1.26
C VAL A 136 -1.17 2.50 -2.50
N ILE A 137 -2.49 2.29 -2.48
CA ILE A 137 -3.16 1.34 -3.35
C ILE A 137 -3.81 2.06 -4.53
N GLY A 138 -3.33 1.79 -5.73
CA GLY A 138 -3.97 2.17 -6.99
C GLY A 138 -4.76 1.01 -7.59
N PHE A 139 -5.56 1.27 -8.62
CA PHE A 139 -6.23 0.24 -9.41
C PHE A 139 -6.02 0.51 -10.90
N ASP A 140 -5.38 -0.43 -11.58
CA ASP A 140 -4.99 -0.40 -13.00
C ASP A 140 -4.37 0.95 -13.41
N CYS A 141 -3.42 1.42 -12.59
CA CYS A 141 -2.85 2.75 -12.74
C CYS A 141 -1.38 2.84 -12.36
N LEU A 142 -0.75 1.79 -11.83
CA LEU A 142 0.61 1.90 -11.32
C LEU A 142 1.61 2.33 -12.39
N LYS A 143 1.42 1.87 -13.64
CA LYS A 143 2.27 2.27 -14.79
C LYS A 143 2.22 3.77 -15.05
N SER A 144 1.02 4.33 -15.20
CA SER A 144 0.83 5.76 -15.45
C SER A 144 1.23 6.57 -14.22
N ALA A 145 0.78 6.17 -13.03
CA ALA A 145 1.12 6.80 -11.76
C ALA A 145 2.63 6.92 -11.54
N THR A 146 3.40 5.86 -11.75
CA THR A 146 4.86 5.89 -11.61
C THR A 146 5.47 6.96 -12.51
N THR A 147 5.01 7.04 -13.76
CA THR A 147 5.50 8.05 -14.72
C THR A 147 5.12 9.46 -14.28
N LEU A 148 3.88 9.66 -13.82
CA LEU A 148 3.38 10.96 -13.39
C LEU A 148 4.09 11.44 -12.13
N ILE A 149 4.25 10.58 -11.13
CA ILE A 149 4.98 10.87 -9.89
C ILE A 149 6.43 11.23 -10.22
N PHE A 150 7.13 10.38 -11.00
CA PHE A 150 8.51 10.63 -11.39
C PHE A 150 8.70 11.96 -12.13
N LYS A 151 7.80 12.31 -13.04
CA LYS A 151 7.90 13.56 -13.82
C LYS A 151 7.58 14.82 -13.00
N ASN A 152 6.84 14.68 -11.90
CA ASN A 152 6.34 15.83 -11.14
C ASN A 152 7.02 16.01 -9.78
N ILE A 153 7.84 15.05 -9.34
CA ILE A 153 8.81 15.25 -8.26
C ILE A 153 9.97 16.08 -8.80
N LYS A 154 10.14 17.28 -8.26
CA LYS A 154 11.23 18.22 -8.58
C LYS A 154 12.16 18.42 -7.38
N SER A 155 11.64 18.23 -6.17
CA SER A 155 12.37 18.35 -4.93
C SER A 155 13.31 17.16 -4.71
N MET A 156 14.49 17.45 -4.15
CA MET A 156 15.45 16.43 -3.68
C MET A 156 14.98 15.69 -2.41
N LYS A 157 13.82 16.08 -1.85
CA LYS A 157 13.22 15.44 -0.66
C LYS A 157 12.86 13.97 -0.88
N TYR A 158 12.56 13.58 -2.11
CA TYR A 158 12.04 12.26 -2.43
C TYR A 158 13.06 11.41 -3.17
N GLU A 159 13.16 10.13 -2.79
CA GLU A 159 14.01 9.16 -3.47
C GLU A 159 13.19 7.91 -3.82
N ILE A 160 13.22 7.52 -5.09
CA ILE A 160 12.63 6.24 -5.54
C ILE A 160 13.69 5.16 -5.35
N ILE A 161 13.48 4.27 -4.38
CA ILE A 161 14.48 3.27 -3.98
C ILE A 161 14.27 1.90 -4.62
N ASP A 162 13.06 1.60 -5.05
CA ASP A 162 12.76 0.32 -5.69
C ASP A 162 11.59 0.44 -6.68
N ARG A 163 11.72 -0.22 -7.83
CA ARG A 163 10.68 -0.32 -8.86
C ARG A 163 10.89 -1.57 -9.72
N PRO A 164 10.56 -2.76 -9.21
CA PRO A 164 10.75 -4.00 -9.93
C PRO A 164 9.71 -4.16 -11.05
N GLY A 165 10.07 -4.95 -12.06
CA GLY A 165 9.27 -5.16 -13.26
C GLY A 165 9.81 -4.40 -14.47
N SER A 166 9.21 -4.65 -15.63
CA SER A 166 9.57 -3.93 -16.85
C SER A 166 9.03 -2.49 -16.80
N ARG A 167 9.54 -1.60 -17.66
CA ARG A 167 8.98 -0.25 -17.81
C ARG A 167 7.50 -0.28 -18.21
N SER A 168 7.05 -1.33 -18.88
CA SER A 168 5.66 -1.49 -19.32
C SER A 168 4.75 -2.08 -18.24
N CYS A 169 5.30 -2.86 -17.31
CA CYS A 169 4.55 -3.59 -16.28
C CYS A 169 5.30 -3.50 -14.94
N PRO A 170 5.28 -2.34 -14.26
CA PRO A 170 5.85 -2.23 -12.93
C PRO A 170 5.03 -3.08 -11.94
N ILE A 171 5.72 -3.73 -11.00
CA ILE A 171 5.09 -4.56 -9.96
C ILE A 171 4.68 -3.67 -8.78
N HIS A 172 5.60 -2.84 -8.31
CA HIS A 172 5.39 -1.81 -7.29
C HIS A 172 6.40 -0.67 -7.50
N MET A 173 6.21 0.44 -6.77
CA MET A 173 7.19 1.53 -6.67
C MET A 173 7.33 1.92 -5.20
N ILE A 174 8.56 2.00 -4.70
CA ILE A 174 8.84 2.43 -3.33
C ILE A 174 9.47 3.82 -3.37
N VAL A 175 8.85 4.75 -2.66
CA VAL A 175 9.31 6.13 -2.49
C VAL A 175 9.60 6.36 -1.02
N LYS A 176 10.78 6.90 -0.71
CA LYS A 176 11.12 7.39 0.62
C LYS A 176 11.30 8.90 0.59
N THR A 177 11.24 9.51 1.76
CA THR A 177 11.62 10.90 1.98
C THR A 177 12.89 10.96 2.83
N THR A 178 13.65 12.05 2.74
CA THR A 178 14.83 12.28 3.58
C THR A 178 14.51 12.34 5.07
N ASP A 179 13.30 12.79 5.43
CA ASP A 179 12.97 13.20 6.79
C ASP A 179 12.11 12.17 7.55
N ASN A 180 11.46 11.24 6.85
CA ASN A 180 10.57 10.24 7.45
C ASN A 180 11.20 8.85 7.47
N SER A 181 10.94 8.11 8.54
CA SER A 181 11.35 6.71 8.72
C SER A 181 10.51 5.70 7.93
N ILE A 182 9.36 6.14 7.38
CA ILE A 182 8.46 5.30 6.58
C ILE A 182 8.73 5.44 5.08
N HIS A 183 8.46 4.35 4.36
CA HIS A 183 8.49 4.31 2.90
C HIS A 183 7.07 4.12 2.38
N LEU A 184 6.69 4.86 1.35
CA LEU A 184 5.44 4.61 0.64
C LEU A 184 5.69 3.57 -0.45
N LYS A 185 4.90 2.52 -0.43
CA LYS A 185 4.92 1.46 -1.44
C LYS A 185 3.64 1.51 -2.27
N PHE A 186 3.78 2.08 -3.46
CA PHE A 186 2.72 2.12 -4.45
C PHE A 186 2.54 0.75 -5.08
N ILE A 187 1.32 0.21 -4.98
CA ILE A 187 0.94 -1.08 -5.55
C ILE A 187 -0.29 -0.94 -6.43
N ASP A 188 -0.44 -1.88 -7.35
CA ASP A 188 -1.65 -2.00 -8.17
C ASP A 188 -2.53 -3.15 -7.65
N ALA A 189 -3.73 -2.82 -7.17
CA ALA A 189 -4.71 -3.81 -6.76
C ALA A 189 -5.08 -4.77 -7.90
N LYS A 190 -5.03 -4.33 -9.16
CA LYS A 190 -5.35 -5.14 -10.33
C LYS A 190 -4.45 -6.38 -10.46
N ASN A 191 -3.23 -6.31 -9.94
CA ASN A 191 -2.27 -7.43 -9.93
C ASN A 191 -2.64 -8.55 -8.94
N TYR A 192 -3.57 -8.31 -8.02
CA TYR A 192 -3.92 -9.24 -6.92
C TYR A 192 -5.36 -9.74 -6.99
N VAL A 193 -6.12 -9.31 -8.00
CA VAL A 193 -7.52 -9.69 -8.22
C VAL A 193 -7.65 -10.49 -9.52
N SER A 194 -8.85 -11.01 -9.79
CA SER A 194 -9.10 -11.75 -11.03
C SER A 194 -8.91 -10.85 -12.27
N ALA A 195 -8.50 -11.48 -13.39
CA ALA A 195 -8.24 -10.75 -14.64
C ALA A 195 -9.47 -9.95 -15.13
N ASN A 196 -10.68 -10.47 -14.89
CA ASN A 196 -11.96 -9.85 -15.22
C ASN A 196 -12.49 -8.87 -14.15
N MET A 197 -11.74 -8.61 -13.07
CA MET A 197 -12.17 -7.69 -12.02
C MET A 197 -12.23 -6.25 -12.53
N GLU A 198 -13.41 -5.64 -12.58
CA GLU A 198 -13.55 -4.23 -12.93
C GLU A 198 -13.40 -3.33 -11.69
N LEU A 199 -13.11 -2.05 -11.92
CA LEU A 199 -12.95 -1.08 -10.83
C LEU A 199 -14.22 -1.01 -9.95
N ASP A 200 -15.39 -0.95 -10.57
CA ASP A 200 -16.66 -0.85 -9.84
C ASP A 200 -16.93 -2.09 -8.98
N ASP A 201 -16.59 -3.28 -9.47
CA ASP A 201 -16.67 -4.53 -8.71
C ASP A 201 -15.67 -4.51 -7.56
N PHE A 202 -14.45 -4.03 -7.81
CA PHE A 202 -13.42 -3.96 -6.78
C PHE A 202 -13.88 -3.07 -5.64
N LEU A 203 -14.37 -1.86 -5.97
CA LEU A 203 -14.91 -0.92 -4.99
C LEU A 203 -16.08 -1.50 -4.19
N ARG A 204 -16.96 -2.29 -4.81
CA ARG A 204 -18.04 -3.01 -4.11
C ARG A 204 -17.50 -4.01 -3.08
N ASP A 205 -16.45 -4.75 -3.44
CA ASP A 205 -15.86 -5.78 -2.58
C ASP A 205 -15.09 -5.20 -1.40
N ILE A 206 -14.26 -4.17 -1.61
CA ILE A 206 -13.53 -3.50 -0.51
C ILE A 206 -14.44 -2.61 0.34
N GLY A 207 -15.60 -2.21 -0.20
CA GLY A 207 -16.53 -1.26 0.39
C GLY A 207 -17.74 -1.87 1.11
N LYS A 208 -17.69 -3.10 1.65
CA LYS A 208 -18.77 -3.73 2.46
C LYS A 208 -19.07 -3.02 3.81
N VAL A 209 -19.12 -1.69 3.82
CA VAL A 209 -19.64 -0.80 4.85
C VAL A 209 -20.77 0.01 4.17
N GLU A 210 -21.98 0.00 4.71
CA GLU A 210 -23.13 0.69 4.13
C GLU A 210 -22.79 2.10 3.60
N LEU A 211 -23.05 2.29 2.31
CA LEU A 211 -22.78 3.50 1.55
C LEU A 211 -23.58 4.70 2.09
N ARG A 212 -23.07 5.41 3.10
CA ARG A 212 -23.61 6.72 3.48
C ARG A 212 -23.18 7.79 2.47
N ARG A 213 -24.17 8.26 1.71
CA ARG A 213 -24.17 9.11 0.50
C ARG A 213 -23.35 10.42 0.48
N ARG A 214 -22.46 10.74 1.42
CA ARG A 214 -21.85 12.10 1.49
C ARG A 214 -20.35 12.19 1.18
N TYR A 215 -19.57 11.12 1.31
CA TYR A 215 -18.09 11.19 1.15
C TYR A 215 -17.58 10.65 -0.20
N HIS A 216 -18.46 10.02 -0.97
CA HIS A 216 -18.13 9.48 -2.28
C HIS A 216 -18.11 10.52 -3.40
N THR A 217 -18.55 11.76 -3.15
CA THR A 217 -18.74 12.75 -4.22
C THR A 217 -17.45 13.08 -4.95
N ILE A 218 -16.26 13.00 -4.35
CA ILE A 218 -15.01 13.39 -5.04
C ILE A 218 -14.42 12.24 -5.87
N ILE A 219 -14.30 11.02 -5.33
CA ILE A 219 -13.85 9.87 -6.14
C ILE A 219 -14.89 9.51 -7.19
N ILE A 220 -16.19 9.54 -6.85
CA ILE A 220 -17.26 9.35 -7.83
C ILE A 220 -17.31 10.53 -8.81
N ALA A 221 -17.07 11.80 -8.43
CA ALA A 221 -16.98 12.88 -9.42
C ALA A 221 -15.78 12.72 -10.35
N ILE A 222 -14.63 12.26 -9.87
CA ILE A 222 -13.47 11.93 -10.72
C ILE A 222 -13.80 10.73 -11.63
N ILE A 223 -14.57 9.74 -11.17
CA ILE A 223 -15.04 8.60 -11.98
C ILE A 223 -16.09 9.03 -13.02
N ILE A 224 -17.09 9.84 -12.63
CA ILE A 224 -18.18 10.32 -13.48
C ILE A 224 -17.65 11.29 -14.55
N SER A 225 -16.74 12.20 -14.18
CA SER A 225 -16.18 13.18 -15.13
C SER A 225 -15.36 12.53 -16.25
N ASN A 226 -14.83 11.32 -16.03
CA ASN A 226 -14.10 10.55 -17.05
C ASN A 226 -15.03 9.73 -17.99
N ARG A 227 -16.25 9.36 -17.55
CA ARG A 227 -17.23 8.72 -18.46
C ARG A 227 -17.69 9.68 -19.56
N GLN A 228 -17.73 10.98 -19.29
CA GLN A 228 -18.15 11.98 -20.28
C GLN A 228 -17.04 12.41 -21.26
N GLN A 229 -15.79 12.00 -21.05
CA GLN A 229 -14.69 12.31 -21.98
C GLN A 229 -14.36 11.16 -22.95
N ASN A 230 -15.00 9.99 -22.78
CA ASN A 230 -14.84 8.80 -23.62
C ASN A 230 -16.13 8.42 -24.39
N GLN A 231 -17.06 9.36 -24.54
CA GLN A 231 -18.18 9.33 -25.50
C GLN A 231 -18.00 10.48 -26.49
#